data_AF-A0A1A2D164-F1
#
_entry.id   AF-A0A1A2D164-F1
#
_cell.length_a   1.000
_cell.length_b   1.000
_cell.length_c   1.000
_cell.angle_alpha   90.00
_cell.angle_beta   90.00
_cell.angle_gamma   90.00
#
_symmetry.space_group_name_H-M   'P 1'
#
loop_
_entity.id
_entity.type
_entity.pdbx_description
1 polymer ?
#
loop_
_entity_poly.entity_id
_entity_poly.type
_entity_poly.pdbx_seq_one_letter_code
_entity_poly.pdbx_strand_id
1 'polypeptide(L)' 'MAGMALLWGVSPSELVARITRSDGAWSPFDMPPQWMQRAKRRAAEARAHTGSNALEDVLRYWADKDCDADIEIVYS' A
#
# COMPACT_ATOMS: atom_id res chain seq x y z
N MET A 1 9.01 -1.58 -3.95
CA MET A 1 7.64 -2.11 -4.18
C MET A 1 6.84 -2.40 -2.90
N ALA A 2 7.43 -2.36 -1.70
CA ALA A 2 6.73 -2.69 -0.45
C ALA A 2 5.59 -1.71 -0.07
N GLY A 3 5.74 -0.40 -0.34
CA GLY A 3 4.74 0.60 0.04
C GLY A 3 3.37 0.41 -0.63
N MET A 4 3.33 -0.03 -1.89
CA MET A 4 2.07 -0.26 -2.61
C MET A 4 1.33 -1.51 -2.09
N ALA A 5 2.07 -2.56 -1.73
CA ALA A 5 1.50 -3.75 -1.10
C ALA A 5 0.84 -3.40 0.25
N LEU A 6 1.52 -2.57 1.07
CA LEU A 6 0.97 -2.05 2.33
C LEU A 6 -0.29 -1.22 2.11
N LEU A 7 -0.27 -0.27 1.16
CA LEU A 7 -1.41 0.59 0.86
C LEU A 7 -2.65 -0.24 0.47
N TRP A 8 -2.49 -1.23 -0.40
CA TRP A 8 -3.58 -2.11 -0.84
C TRP A 8 -3.93 -3.22 0.15
N GLY A 9 -3.10 -3.41 1.18
CA GLY A 9 -3.29 -4.47 2.16
C GLY A 9 -3.14 -5.85 1.58
N VAL A 10 -2.12 -6.03 0.74
CA VAL A 10 -1.79 -7.31 0.11
C VAL A 10 -0.37 -7.69 0.46
N SER A 11 -0.08 -9.00 0.39
CA SER A 11 1.28 -9.45 0.56
C SER A 11 2.17 -8.99 -0.60
N PRO A 12 3.47 -8.72 -0.37
CA PRO A 12 4.40 -8.41 -1.46
C PRO A 12 4.45 -9.50 -2.54
N SER A 13 4.30 -10.77 -2.14
CA SER A 13 4.26 -11.91 -3.08
C SER A 13 3.02 -11.89 -3.97
N GLU A 14 1.85 -11.51 -3.44
CA GLU A 14 0.62 -11.35 -4.22
C GLU A 14 0.74 -10.20 -5.24
N LEU A 15 1.35 -9.08 -4.84
CA LEU A 15 1.62 -7.96 -5.75
C LEU A 15 2.59 -8.37 -6.86
N VAL A 16 3.68 -9.07 -6.53
CA VAL A 16 4.66 -9.56 -7.52
C VAL A 16 4.01 -10.55 -8.48
N ALA A 17 3.27 -11.54 -7.99
CA ALA A 17 2.58 -12.51 -8.83
C ALA A 17 1.62 -11.86 -9.82
N ARG A 18 0.97 -10.75 -9.42
CA ARG A 18 0.09 -9.97 -10.31
C ARG A 18 0.88 -9.25 -11.39
N ILE A 19 1.95 -8.55 -11.02
CA ILE A 19 2.81 -7.81 -11.97
C ILE A 19 3.41 -8.77 -13.00
N THR A 20 3.89 -9.94 -12.56
CA THR A 20 4.45 -10.97 -13.45
C THR A 20 3.41 -11.52 -14.44
N ARG A 21 2.13 -11.60 -14.05
CA ARG A 21 1.05 -12.03 -14.96
C ARG A 21 0.64 -10.96 -15.98
N SER A 22 0.97 -9.69 -15.75
CA SER A 22 0.64 -8.59 -16.64
C SER A 22 1.68 -8.33 -17.74
N ASP A 23 2.62 -9.27 -17.97
CA ASP A 23 3.66 -9.20 -19.01
C ASP A 23 4.48 -7.88 -18.97
N GLY A 24 4.72 -7.36 -17.77
CA GLY A 24 5.48 -6.12 -17.57
C GLY A 24 4.71 -4.82 -17.85
N ALA A 25 3.51 -4.88 -18.43
CA ALA A 25 2.60 -3.74 -18.56
C ALA A 25 1.87 -3.51 -17.22
N TRP A 26 2.59 -2.97 -16.24
CA TRP A 26 2.00 -2.59 -14.95
C TRP A 26 1.48 -1.16 -14.99
N SER A 27 0.16 -1.00 -14.92
CA SER A 27 -0.50 0.28 -14.69
C SER A 27 -1.20 0.29 -13.33
N PRO A 28 -1.09 1.37 -12.53
CA PRO A 28 -1.90 1.56 -11.33
C PRO A 28 -3.41 1.52 -11.59
N PHE A 29 -3.84 1.66 -12.85
CA PHE A 29 -5.23 1.56 -13.28
C PHE A 29 -5.70 0.10 -13.47
N ASP A 30 -4.79 -0.87 -13.61
CA ASP A 30 -5.11 -2.29 -13.79
C ASP A 30 -5.26 -3.05 -12.45
N MET A 31 -5.28 -2.29 -11.35
CA MET A 31 -5.43 -2.83 -10.02
C MET A 31 -6.85 -3.37 -9.82
N PRO A 32 -7.00 -4.57 -9.24
CA PRO A 32 -8.32 -5.09 -8.91
C PRO A 32 -9.13 -4.05 -8.11
N PRO A 33 -10.40 -3.77 -8.45
CA PRO A 33 -11.21 -2.78 -7.75
C PRO A 33 -11.26 -2.99 -6.24
N GLN A 34 -11.23 -4.25 -5.81
CA GLN A 34 -11.14 -4.67 -4.42
C GLN A 34 -9.87 -4.17 -3.70
N TRP A 35 -8.71 -4.13 -4.36
CA TRP A 35 -7.49 -3.58 -3.76
C TRP A 35 -7.60 -2.06 -3.65
N MET A 36 -8.19 -1.40 -4.64
CA MET A 36 -8.44 0.05 -4.58
C MET A 36 -9.40 0.43 -3.44
N GLN A 37 -10.45 -0.36 -3.22
CA GLN A 37 -11.35 -0.19 -2.08
C GLN A 37 -10.63 -0.40 -0.74
N ARG A 38 -9.78 -1.42 -0.64
CA ARG A 38 -8.93 -1.64 0.55
C ARG A 38 -8.03 -0.44 0.82
N ALA A 39 -7.35 0.09 -0.21
CA ALA A 39 -6.52 1.28 -0.05
C ALA A 39 -7.30 2.49 0.46
N LYS A 40 -8.50 2.76 -0.07
CA LYS A 40 -9.36 3.84 0.43
C LYS A 40 -9.72 3.65 1.90
N ARG A 41 -10.11 2.43 2.29
CA ARG A 41 -10.44 2.10 3.69
C ARG A 41 -9.23 2.28 4.60
N ARG A 42 -8.07 1.77 4.19
CA ARG A 42 -6.81 1.85 4.93
C ARG A 42 -6.32 3.29 5.09
N ALA A 43 -6.45 4.11 4.06
CA ALA A 43 -6.14 5.54 4.15
C ALA A 43 -7.09 6.28 5.10
N ALA A 44 -8.39 5.97 5.09
CA ALA A 44 -9.35 6.56 6.00
C ALA A 44 -9.08 6.17 7.47
N GLU A 45 -8.73 4.90 7.72
CA GLU A 45 -8.35 4.41 9.04
C GLU A 45 -7.06 5.06 9.54
N ALA A 46 -6.01 5.07 8.72
CA ALA A 46 -4.76 5.73 9.07
C ALA A 46 -4.98 7.23 9.36
N ARG A 47 -5.76 7.93 8.52
CA ARG A 47 -6.12 9.33 8.77
C ARG A 47 -6.85 9.53 10.10
N ALA A 48 -7.77 8.63 10.46
CA ALA A 48 -8.49 8.71 11.73
C ALA A 48 -7.55 8.57 12.93
N HIS A 49 -6.46 7.82 12.79
CA HIS A 49 -5.46 7.60 13.85
C HIS A 49 -4.35 8.66 13.88
N THR A 50 -3.82 9.06 12.72
CA THR A 50 -2.68 9.98 12.61
C THR A 50 -3.09 11.44 12.50
N GLY A 51 -4.36 11.71 12.15
CA GLY A 51 -4.83 13.05 11.79
C GLY A 51 -4.32 13.55 10.44
N SER A 52 -3.52 12.76 9.72
CA SER A 52 -2.85 13.16 8.47
C SER A 52 -3.43 12.46 7.25
N ASN A 53 -3.40 13.16 6.11
CA ASN A 53 -3.71 12.58 4.79
C ASN A 53 -2.44 12.31 3.97
N ALA A 54 -1.25 12.56 4.52
CA ALA A 54 -0.02 12.29 3.81
C ALA A 54 0.11 10.78 3.57
N LEU A 55 0.45 10.40 2.33
CA LEU A 55 0.65 9.00 1.96
C LEU A 55 1.71 8.35 2.85
N GLU A 56 2.74 9.10 3.23
CA GLU A 56 3.80 8.67 4.14
C GLU A 56 3.27 8.22 5.49
N ASP A 57 2.35 9.00 6.08
CA ASP A 57 1.76 8.68 7.38
C ASP A 57 0.84 7.46 7.30
N VAL A 58 0.15 7.29 6.17
CA VAL A 58 -0.64 6.09 5.90
C VAL A 58 0.26 4.86 5.83
N LEU A 59 1.40 4.96 5.13
CA LEU A 59 2.35 3.86 5.01
C LEU A 59 2.99 3.52 6.35
N ARG A 60 3.50 4.53 7.08
CA ARG A 60 4.12 4.34 8.40
C ARG A 60 3.14 3.71 9.39
N TYR A 61 1.90 4.20 9.45
CA TYR A 61 0.86 3.60 10.31
C TYR A 61 0.64 2.12 10.01
N TRP A 62 0.55 1.75 8.72
CA TRP A 62 0.27 0.37 8.35
C TRP A 62 1.48 -0.55 8.45
N ALA A 63 2.71 -0.07 8.31
CA ALA A 63 3.88 -0.91 8.57
C ALA A 63 4.10 -1.17 10.06
N ASP A 64 3.83 -0.20 10.92
CA ASP A 64 3.79 -0.42 12.37
C ASP A 64 2.74 -1.49 12.69
N LYS A 65 1.51 -1.34 12.18
CA LYS A 65 0.39 -2.26 12.41
C LYS A 65 0.57 -3.67 11.83
N ASP A 66 1.01 -3.81 10.59
CA ASP A 66 1.00 -5.09 9.86
C ASP A 66 2.35 -5.80 9.91
N CYS A 67 3.45 -5.07 10.14
CA CYS A 67 4.80 -5.58 10.01
C CYS A 67 5.67 -5.36 11.26
N ASP A 68 5.17 -4.67 12.30
CA ASP A 68 5.97 -4.25 13.48
C ASP A 68 7.27 -3.56 13.04
N ALA A 69 7.18 -2.77 11.97
CA ALA A 69 8.33 -2.21 11.27
C ALA A 69 8.14 -0.70 11.09
N ASP A 70 9.15 0.07 11.47
CA ASP A 70 9.22 1.49 11.11
C ASP A 70 9.79 1.63 9.69
N ILE A 71 9.08 2.38 8.83
CA ILE A 71 9.54 2.61 7.45
C ILE A 71 10.13 4.01 7.33
N GLU A 72 11.37 4.04 6.85
CA GLU A 72 11.99 5.26 6.36
C GLU A 72 11.70 5.41 4.85
N ILE A 73 10.93 6.43 4.48
CA ILE A 73 10.61 6.73 3.07
C ILE A 73 11.73 7.61 2.52
N VAL A 74 12.67 7.00 1.79
CA VAL A 74 13.77 7.72 1.12
C VAL A 74 13.28 8.21 -0.24
N TYR A 75 13.23 9.52 -0.42
CA TYR A 75 13.04 10.15 -1.72
C TYR A 75 14.40 10.19 -2.45
N SER A 76 14.53 9.43 -3.54
CA SER A 76 15.68 9.46 -4.45
C SER A 76 15.44 10.37 -5.64
#